data_AF-A0A0M0LM16-F1
#
_entry.id   AF-A0A0M0LM16-F1
#
_cell.length_a   1.000
_cell.length_b   1.000
_cell.length_c   1.000
_cell.angle_alpha   90.00
_cell.angle_beta   90.00
_cell.angle_gamma   90.00
#
_symmetry.space_group_name_H-M   'P 1'
#
loop_
_entity.id
_entity.type
_entity.pdbx_description
1 polymer ?
#
loop_
_entity_poly.entity_id
_entity_poly.type
_entity_poly.pdbx_seq_one_letter_code
_entity_poly.pdbx_strand_id
1 'polypeptide(L)' 'MKITILKNKYFTGVLWIIVIALFGVSFLIHIYSYFNTKEINSASSQCYKNGGEVKLKIYNNLTSDYYFECKKK' A
#
# COMPACT_ATOMS: atom_id res chain seq x y z
N MET A 1 -1.99 35.41 -0.92
CA MET A 1 -3.40 34.95 -0.81
C MET A 1 -3.70 34.77 0.67
N LYS A 2 -4.58 35.61 1.23
CA LYS A 2 -4.73 35.78 2.69
C LYS A 2 -5.18 34.48 3.38
N ILE A 3 -4.53 34.18 4.51
CA ILE A 3 -4.85 33.18 5.56
C ILE A 3 -6.25 33.42 6.22
N THR A 4 -7.12 34.24 5.62
CA THR A 4 -8.43 34.61 6.15
C THR A 4 -9.46 33.48 6.01
N ILE A 5 -9.28 32.53 5.08
CA ILE A 5 -10.21 31.40 4.85
C ILE A 5 -10.21 30.42 6.04
N LEU A 6 -9.08 30.29 6.75
CA LEU A 6 -8.90 29.39 7.91
C LEU A 6 -9.61 29.85 9.19
N LYS A 7 -10.25 31.03 9.20
CA LYS A 7 -10.98 31.55 10.37
C LYS A 7 -12.45 31.13 10.42
N ASN A 8 -12.99 30.52 9.36
CA ASN A 8 -14.35 30.01 9.37
C ASN A 8 -14.38 28.63 10.03
N LYS A 9 -15.06 28.51 11.17
CA LYS A 9 -15.21 27.24 11.93
C LYS A 9 -15.68 26.08 11.06
N TYR A 10 -16.58 26.33 10.11
CA TYR A 10 -17.07 25.31 9.18
C TYR A 10 -16.00 24.89 8.17
N PHE A 11 -15.25 25.85 7.63
CA PHE A 11 -14.16 25.57 6.70
C PHE A 11 -13.05 24.76 7.37
N THR A 12 -12.67 25.12 8.59
CA THR A 12 -11.68 24.37 9.38
C THR A 12 -12.16 22.96 9.69
N GLY A 13 -13.45 22.79 10.05
CA GLY A 13 -14.04 21.46 10.25
C GLY A 13 -13.99 20.57 9.00
N VAL A 14 -14.40 21.11 7.86
CA VAL A 14 -14.33 20.38 6.56
C VAL A 14 -12.89 20.03 6.21
N LEU A 15 -11.93 20.94 6.43
CA LEU A 15 -10.52 20.70 6.18
C LEU A 15 -9.99 19.51 7.02
N TRP A 16 -10.36 19.44 8.31
CA TRP A 16 -9.96 18.31 9.16
C TRP A 16 -10.54 16.98 8.71
N ILE A 17 -11.80 16.96 8.25
CA ILE A 17 -12.41 15.74 7.72
C ILE A 17 -11.63 15.24 6.49
N ILE A 18 -11.26 16.15 5.59
CA ILE A 18 -10.46 15.81 4.40
C ILE A 18 -9.09 15.25 4.82
N VAL A 19 -8.42 15.89 5.77
CA VAL A 19 -7.12 15.43 6.28
C VAL A 19 -7.23 14.02 6.86
N ILE A 20 -8.22 13.77 7.71
CA ILE A 20 -8.44 12.44 8.32
C ILE A 20 -8.75 11.40 7.24
N ALA A 21 -9.57 11.73 6.24
CA ALA A 21 -9.88 10.83 5.14
C ALA A 21 -8.63 10.46 4.33
N LEU A 22 -7.79 11.45 4.00
CA LEU A 22 -6.53 11.22 3.30
C LEU A 22 -5.56 10.37 4.12
N PHE A 23 -5.46 10.60 5.43
CA PHE A 23 -4.69 9.75 6.33
C PHE A 23 -5.22 8.32 6.35
N GLY A 24 -6.54 8.13 6.42
CA GLY A 24 -7.17 6.81 6.39
C GLY A 24 -6.86 6.06 5.10
N VAL A 25 -7.01 6.70 3.94
CA VAL A 25 -6.69 6.10 2.63
C VAL A 25 -5.21 5.74 2.54
N SER A 26 -4.31 6.65 2.93
CA SER A 26 -2.87 6.40 2.93
C SER A 26 -2.51 5.21 3.83
N PHE A 27 -3.05 5.19 5.04
CA PHE A 27 -2.84 4.10 6.00
C PHE A 27 -3.27 2.73 5.43
N LEU A 28 -4.44 2.67 4.79
CA LEU A 28 -4.92 1.44 4.15
C LEU A 28 -4.01 0.97 3.00
N ILE A 29 -3.51 1.89 2.17
CA ILE A 29 -2.57 1.57 1.09
C ILE A 29 -1.29 0.97 1.67
N HIS A 30 -0.74 1.58 2.73
CA HIS A 30 0.47 1.08 3.38
C HIS A 30 0.27 -0.28 4.04
N ILE A 31 -0.87 -0.52 4.68
CA ILE A 31 -1.22 -1.84 5.22
C ILE A 31 -1.23 -2.88 4.11
N TYR A 32 -1.93 -2.59 3.02
CA TYR A 32 -2.09 -3.53 1.91
C TYR A 32 -0.73 -3.85 1.26
N SER A 33 0.08 -2.84 1.00
CA SER A 33 1.46 -3.00 0.51
C SER A 33 2.34 -3.82 1.45
N TYR A 34 2.26 -3.58 2.76
CA TYR A 34 3.03 -4.32 3.76
C TYR A 34 2.68 -5.81 3.76
N PHE A 35 1.38 -6.15 3.77
CA PHE A 35 0.93 -7.54 3.76
C PHE A 35 1.30 -8.25 2.45
N ASN A 36 1.08 -7.63 1.29
CA ASN A 36 1.48 -8.18 0.00
C ASN A 36 2.98 -8.47 -0.05
N THR A 37 3.80 -7.51 0.42
CA THR A 37 5.26 -7.69 0.47
C THR A 37 5.66 -8.84 1.40
N LYS A 38 4.98 -8.99 2.55
CA LYS A 38 5.22 -10.12 3.47
C LYS A 38 4.83 -11.46 2.83
N GLU A 39 3.71 -11.50 2.14
CA GLU A 39 3.25 -12.70 1.44
C GLU A 39 4.23 -13.12 0.34
N ILE A 40 4.61 -12.18 -0.54
CA ILE A 40 5.63 -12.40 -1.59
C ILE A 40 6.90 -12.98 -0.99
N ASN A 41 7.42 -12.39 0.09
CA ASN A 41 8.65 -12.84 0.72
C ASN A 41 8.55 -14.26 1.28
N SER A 42 7.42 -14.56 1.93
CA SER A 42 7.15 -15.89 2.48
C SER A 42 7.05 -16.94 1.37
N ALA A 43 6.22 -16.67 0.34
CA ALA A 43 6.03 -17.55 -0.80
C ALA A 43 7.33 -17.77 -1.59
N SER A 44 8.12 -16.70 -1.78
CA SER A 44 9.43 -16.76 -2.42
C SER A 44 10.39 -17.65 -1.64
N SER A 45 10.49 -17.46 -0.32
CA SER A 45 11.35 -18.26 0.54
C SER A 45 10.99 -19.74 0.45
N GLN A 46 9.70 -20.07 0.47
CA GLN A 46 9.25 -21.45 0.35
C GLN A 46 9.54 -22.04 -1.04
N CYS A 47 9.34 -21.26 -2.11
CA CYS A 47 9.66 -21.68 -3.47
C CYS A 47 11.15 -22.06 -3.61
N TYR A 48 12.05 -21.18 -3.13
CA TYR A 48 13.49 -21.42 -3.19
C TYR A 48 13.91 -22.62 -2.32
N LYS A 49 13.32 -22.79 -1.13
CA LYS A 49 13.56 -23.97 -0.27
C LYS A 49 13.20 -25.28 -0.97
N ASN A 50 12.20 -25.27 -1.85
CA ASN A 50 11.77 -26.42 -2.61
C ASN A 50 12.53 -26.57 -3.95
N GLY A 51 13.62 -25.82 -4.16
CA GLY A 51 14.42 -25.87 -5.37
C GLY A 51 13.77 -25.24 -6.60
N GLY A 52 12.65 -24.52 -6.43
CA GLY A 52 11.95 -23.81 -7.49
C GLY A 52 12.57 -22.45 -7.82
N GLU A 53 12.10 -21.86 -8.92
CA GLU A 53 12.45 -20.52 -9.37
C GLU A 53 11.24 -19.60 -9.24
N VAL A 54 11.45 -18.43 -8.62
CA VAL A 54 10.39 -17.43 -8.42
C VAL A 54 10.28 -16.54 -9.64
N LYS A 55 9.05 -16.41 -10.17
CA LYS A 55 8.70 -15.42 -11.17
C LYS A 55 7.68 -14.45 -10.59
N LEU A 56 8.18 -13.29 -10.18
CA LEU A 56 7.41 -12.21 -9.56
C LEU A 56 7.24 -11.06 -10.56
N LYS A 57 6.03 -10.51 -10.66
CA LYS A 57 5.76 -9.24 -11.36
C LYS A 57 4.94 -8.33 -10.46
N ILE A 58 5.44 -7.12 -10.21
CA ILE A 58 4.69 -6.09 -9.48
C ILE A 58 3.93 -5.25 -10.50
N TYR A 59 2.60 -5.17 -10.36
CA TYR A 59 1.73 -4.37 -11.22
C TYR A 59 1.51 -2.96 -10.67
N ASN A 60 1.48 -2.81 -9.34
CA ASN A 60 1.29 -1.52 -8.70
C ASN A 60 2.29 -1.35 -7.54
N ASN A 61 3.11 -0.31 -7.59
CA ASN A 61 4.14 -0.07 -6.60
C ASN A 61 3.59 0.52 -5.27
N LEU A 62 2.41 1.15 -5.29
CA LEU A 62 1.78 1.74 -4.10
C LEU A 62 1.13 0.68 -3.22
N THR A 63 0.41 -0.25 -3.85
CA THR A 63 -0.28 -1.35 -3.16
C THR A 63 0.55 -2.62 -3.13
N SER A 64 1.71 -2.64 -3.79
CA SER A 64 2.51 -3.84 -4.04
C SER A 64 1.67 -4.97 -4.66
N ASP A 65 0.66 -4.64 -5.47
CA ASP A 65 -0.15 -5.62 -6.18
C ASP A 65 0.73 -6.40 -7.17
N TYR A 66 0.52 -7.71 -7.26
CA TYR A 66 1.52 -8.61 -7.84
C TYR A 66 0.95 -9.88 -8.44
N TYR A 67 1.73 -10.45 -9.36
CA TYR A 67 1.64 -11.83 -9.80
C TYR A 67 2.83 -12.61 -9.28
N PHE A 68 2.57 -13.76 -8.67
CA PHE A 68 3.59 -14.67 -8.17
C PHE A 68 3.39 -16.07 -8.79
N GLU A 69 4.48 -16.62 -9.29
CA GLU A 69 4.54 -18.00 -9.79
C GLU A 69 5.82 -18.65 -9.28
N CYS A 70 5.70 -19.86 -8.72
CA CYS A 70 6.83 -20.71 -8.37
C CYS A 70 6.95 -21.81 -9.41
N LYS A 71 8.00 -21.76 -10.23
CA LYS A 71 8.28 -22.79 -11.23
C LYS A 71 9.12 -23.88 -10.60
N LYS A 72 8.67 -25.13 -10.70
CA LYS A 72 9.52 -26.28 -10.39
C LYS A 72 10.61 -26.35 -11.47
N LYS A 73 11.85 -26.52 -11.06
CA LYS A 73 12.95 -26.85 -11.97
C LYS A 73 12.75 -28.24 -12.56
#